data_AF-A0A1U8B847-F1
#
_entry.id   AF-A0A1U8B847-F1
#
_cell.length_a   1.000
_cell.length_b   1.000
_cell.length_c   1.000
_cell.angle_alpha   90.00
_cell.angle_beta   90.00
_cell.angle_gamma   90.00
#
_symmetry.space_group_name_H-M   'P 1'
#
loop_
_entity.id
_entity.type
_entity.pdbx_description
1 polymer ?
#
loop_
_entity_poly.entity_id
_entity_poly.type
_entity_poly.pdbx_seq_one_letter_code
_entity_poly.pdbx_strand_id
1 'polypeptide(L)'
;MATLHLCISPALAHKYRPTNRSAFSFKPHRLEPVSHSLSTVIRSYKVTIEHDSRATTIDVDPDETILAKALDSGLTVPHDCKLGVCMTCPARLVSGEVDQSEGMLSDDVVERGYTLLCASYPRSDCHIRTIPEEELLSLQLATAND
;
A
#
# COMPACT_ATOMS: atom_id res chain seq x y z
N MET A 1 -21.56 -25.35 58.66
CA MET A 1 -20.97 -24.02 58.45
C MET A 1 -20.09 -24.13 57.21
N ALA A 2 -20.38 -23.57 56.04
CA ALA A 2 -20.96 -22.26 55.76
C ALA A 2 -21.87 -22.31 54.52
N THR A 3 -22.95 -21.54 54.61
CA THR A 3 -23.93 -21.21 53.57
C THR A 3 -23.40 -20.16 52.60
N LEU A 4 -23.72 -20.37 51.32
CA LEU A 4 -23.99 -19.40 50.24
C LEU A 4 -23.68 -17.93 50.51
N HIS A 5 -22.90 -17.28 49.65
CA HIS A 5 -23.21 -15.94 49.18
C HIS A 5 -22.69 -15.71 47.76
N LEU A 6 -23.64 -15.65 46.81
CA LEU A 6 -23.48 -15.01 45.51
C LEU A 6 -23.26 -13.51 45.72
N CYS A 7 -22.17 -12.96 45.17
CA CYS A 7 -22.03 -11.52 44.98
C CYS A 7 -21.97 -11.21 43.49
N ILE A 8 -23.15 -10.85 43.00
CA ILE A 8 -23.48 -10.26 41.71
C ILE A 8 -22.72 -8.94 41.56
N SER A 9 -21.96 -8.80 40.47
CA SER A 9 -21.32 -7.53 40.10
C SER A 9 -22.34 -6.58 39.46
N PRO A 10 -22.50 -5.33 39.94
CA PRO A 10 -23.47 -4.40 39.37
C PRO A 10 -22.91 -3.74 38.11
N ALA A 11 -23.66 -3.87 37.02
CA ALA A 11 -23.48 -3.11 35.79
C ALA A 11 -23.66 -1.61 36.07
N LEU A 12 -22.59 -0.83 35.83
CA LEU A 12 -22.60 0.61 35.96
C LEU A 12 -23.32 1.22 34.74
N ALA A 13 -24.61 1.47 34.90
CA ALA A 13 -25.41 2.24 33.96
C ALA A 13 -24.98 3.72 33.99
N HIS A 14 -24.04 4.09 33.13
CA HIS A 14 -23.74 5.50 32.87
C HIS A 14 -24.89 6.14 32.09
N LYS A 15 -25.70 6.92 32.80
CA LYS A 15 -26.69 7.84 32.27
C LYS A 15 -25.98 8.93 31.46
N TYR A 16 -25.76 8.71 30.17
CA TYR A 16 -25.36 9.77 29.26
C TYR A 16 -26.59 10.59 28.87
N ARG A 17 -26.64 11.82 29.36
CA ARG A 17 -27.66 12.83 29.07
C ARG A 17 -27.08 13.78 28.01
N PRO A 18 -27.51 13.74 26.74
CA PRO A 18 -27.05 14.73 25.78
C PRO A 18 -27.83 16.02 26.05
N THR A 19 -27.16 17.02 26.63
CA THR A 19 -27.65 18.39 26.67
C THR A 19 -27.09 19.16 25.48
N ASN A 20 -28.02 19.79 24.78
CA ASN A 20 -27.89 21.05 24.05
C ASN A 20 -27.66 20.97 22.52
N ARG A 21 -28.79 21.12 21.81
CA ARG A 21 -28.87 21.48 20.40
C ARG A 21 -28.37 22.92 20.21
N SER A 22 -27.15 23.06 19.71
CA SER A 22 -26.73 24.26 18.99
C SER A 22 -27.33 24.20 17.59
N ALA A 23 -28.25 25.12 17.28
CA ALA A 23 -28.79 25.32 15.94
C ALA A 23 -27.73 26.02 15.07
N PHE A 24 -26.90 25.24 14.39
CA PHE A 24 -26.00 25.77 13.37
C PHE A 24 -26.79 26.11 12.11
N SER A 25 -26.81 27.40 11.76
CA SER A 25 -27.37 27.90 10.51
C SER A 25 -26.51 27.42 9.33
N PHE A 26 -26.98 26.38 8.64
CA PHE A 26 -26.35 25.88 7.42
C PHE A 26 -26.64 26.85 6.27
N LYS A 27 -25.59 27.52 5.76
CA LYS A 27 -25.66 28.23 4.48
C LYS A 27 -25.59 27.20 3.35
N PRO A 28 -26.56 27.15 2.42
CA PRO A 28 -26.45 26.28 1.25
C PRO A 28 -25.38 26.84 0.31
N HIS A 29 -24.24 26.16 0.23
CA HIS A 29 -23.23 26.46 -0.77
C HIS A 29 -23.74 25.93 -2.11
N ARG A 30 -23.86 26.83 -3.09
CA ARG A 30 -24.19 26.48 -4.48
C ARG A 30 -23.10 25.53 -4.99
N LEU A 31 -23.49 24.29 -5.31
CA LEU A 31 -22.60 23.31 -5.91
C LEU A 31 -22.41 23.70 -7.37
N GLU A 32 -21.18 24.06 -7.75
CA GLU A 32 -20.82 24.25 -9.15
C GLU A 32 -20.63 22.88 -9.82
N PRO A 33 -21.15 22.68 -11.04
CA PRO A 33 -20.99 21.42 -11.75
C PRO A 33 -19.53 21.22 -12.15
N VAL A 34 -18.88 20.22 -11.56
CA VAL A 34 -17.53 19.80 -11.93
C VAL A 34 -17.58 19.21 -13.34
N SER A 35 -16.94 19.88 -14.29
CA SER A 35 -16.81 19.41 -15.66
C SER A 35 -15.86 18.21 -15.69
N HIS A 36 -16.40 17.00 -15.75
CA HIS A 36 -15.60 15.80 -15.96
C HIS A 36 -15.04 15.81 -17.38
N SER A 37 -13.78 16.21 -17.50
CA SER A 37 -12.96 16.01 -18.69
C SER A 37 -12.89 14.51 -18.98
N LEU A 38 -13.16 14.11 -20.22
CA LEU A 38 -13.07 12.73 -20.66
C LEU A 38 -11.60 12.29 -20.66
N SER A 39 -11.13 11.78 -19.52
CA SER A 39 -9.85 11.12 -19.37
C SER A 39 -9.91 9.71 -19.97
N THR A 40 -8.96 9.39 -20.86
CA THR A 40 -8.74 8.02 -21.34
C THR A 40 -8.50 7.11 -20.12
N VAL A 41 -9.40 6.15 -19.89
CA VAL A 41 -9.25 5.19 -18.79
C VAL A 41 -8.21 4.15 -19.21
N ILE A 42 -7.02 4.21 -18.61
CA ILE A 42 -6.06 3.12 -18.72
C ILE A 42 -6.62 1.93 -17.95
N ARG A 43 -6.76 0.79 -18.64
CA ARG A 43 -7.31 -0.42 -18.03
C ARG A 43 -6.25 -1.19 -17.27
N SER A 44 -5.04 -1.28 -17.81
CA SER A 44 -3.90 -1.97 -17.21
C SER A 44 -2.59 -1.60 -17.92
N TYR A 45 -1.47 -1.93 -17.30
CA TYR A 45 -0.11 -1.85 -17.86
C TYR A 45 0.52 -3.24 -17.96
N LYS A 46 1.40 -3.44 -18.95
CA LYS A 46 2.20 -4.64 -19.07
C LYS A 46 3.41 -4.55 -18.14
N VAL A 47 3.45 -5.42 -17.15
CA VAL A 47 4.58 -5.50 -16.21
C VAL A 47 5.31 -6.82 -16.42
N THR A 48 6.56 -6.74 -16.86
CA THR A 48 7.46 -7.88 -16.99
C THR A 48 8.29 -8.01 -15.73
N ILE A 49 8.20 -9.18 -15.09
CA ILE A 49 8.86 -9.49 -13.82
C ILE A 49 9.92 -10.55 -14.05
N GLU A 50 11.19 -10.19 -13.86
CA GLU A 50 12.32 -11.11 -13.79
C GLU A 50 12.48 -11.64 -12.35
N HIS A 51 12.25 -12.94 -12.18
CA HIS A 51 12.43 -13.65 -10.92
C HIS A 51 13.01 -15.05 -11.16
N ASP A 52 14.03 -15.43 -10.40
CA ASP A 52 14.75 -16.71 -10.53
C ASP A 52 15.11 -17.06 -11.98
N SER A 53 15.71 -16.10 -12.71
CA SER A 53 16.11 -16.22 -14.13
C SER A 53 14.95 -16.48 -15.12
N ARG A 54 13.69 -16.31 -14.70
CA ARG A 54 12.51 -16.36 -15.56
C ARG A 54 11.85 -15.00 -15.64
N ALA A 55 11.40 -14.63 -16.84
CA ALA A 55 10.63 -13.42 -17.08
C ALA A 55 9.16 -13.80 -17.29
N THR A 56 8.26 -13.18 -16.53
CA THR A 56 6.81 -13.36 -16.66
C THR A 56 6.16 -12.00 -16.86
N THR A 57 5.34 -11.85 -17.91
CA THR A 57 4.58 -10.61 -18.15
C THR A 57 3.14 -10.79 -17.69
N ILE A 58 2.66 -9.86 -16.88
CA ILE A 58 1.29 -9.78 -16.37
C ILE A 58 0.66 -8.42 -16.72
N ASP A 59 -0.65 -8.37 -16.89
CA ASP A 59 -1.40 -7.12 -17.02
C ASP A 59 -1.85 -6.67 -15.63
N VAL A 60 -1.39 -5.49 -15.19
CA VAL A 60 -1.61 -4.95 -13.83
C VAL A 60 -2.42 -3.66 -13.93
N ASP A 61 -3.50 -3.57 -13.16
CA ASP A 61 -4.34 -2.37 -13.10
C ASP A 61 -3.59 -1.20 -12.40
N PRO A 62 -3.85 0.07 -12.77
CA PRO A 62 -3.18 1.22 -12.16
C PRO A 62 -3.44 1.39 -10.65
N ASP A 63 -4.49 0.75 -10.13
CA ASP A 63 -4.92 0.79 -8.73
C ASP A 63 -4.61 -0.54 -7.99
N GLU A 64 -3.84 -1.44 -8.60
CA GLU A 64 -3.40 -2.70 -8.03
C GLU A 64 -1.87 -2.72 -7.89
N THR A 65 -1.37 -3.29 -6.80
CA THR A 65 0.09 -3.42 -6.62
C THR A 65 0.63 -4.53 -7.51
N ILE A 66 1.86 -4.34 -8.00
CA ILE A 66 2.55 -5.36 -8.81
C ILE A 66 2.64 -6.69 -8.06
N LEU A 67 2.89 -6.67 -6.74
CA LEU A 67 2.91 -7.90 -5.94
C LEU A 67 1.54 -8.61 -5.92
N ALA A 68 0.45 -7.87 -5.69
CA ALA A 68 -0.88 -8.47 -5.62
C ALA A 68 -1.21 -9.20 -6.93
N LYS A 69 -0.99 -8.53 -8.08
CA LYS A 69 -1.24 -9.14 -9.39
C LYS A 69 -0.31 -10.31 -9.69
N ALA A 70 0.96 -10.23 -9.30
CA ALA A 70 1.92 -11.32 -9.47
C ALA A 70 1.47 -12.59 -8.74
N LEU A 71 1.06 -12.46 -7.47
CA LEU A 71 0.58 -13.58 -6.66
C LEU A 71 -0.72 -14.17 -7.20
N ASP A 72 -1.67 -13.33 -7.63
CA ASP A 72 -2.93 -13.73 -8.27
C ASP A 72 -2.67 -14.51 -9.57
N SER A 73 -1.63 -14.12 -10.31
CA SER A 73 -1.18 -14.80 -11.53
C SER A 73 -0.36 -16.07 -11.28
N GLY A 74 -0.17 -16.47 -10.01
CA GLY A 74 0.59 -17.65 -9.62
C GLY A 74 2.11 -17.47 -9.60
N LEU A 75 2.61 -16.25 -9.81
CA LEU A 75 4.03 -15.95 -9.67
C LEU A 75 4.38 -15.82 -8.18
N THR A 76 5.17 -16.76 -7.67
CA THR A 76 5.68 -16.69 -6.30
C THR A 76 6.94 -15.84 -6.29
N VAL A 77 6.90 -14.68 -5.64
CA VAL A 77 8.05 -13.81 -5.36
C VAL A 77 8.19 -13.63 -3.84
N PRO A 78 9.41 -13.37 -3.31
CA PRO A 78 9.61 -13.09 -1.89
C PRO A 78 8.73 -11.94 -1.39
N HIS A 79 8.05 -12.15 -0.27
CA HIS A 79 7.22 -11.15 0.41
C HIS A 79 6.90 -11.60 1.84
N ASP A 80 6.59 -10.63 2.71
CA ASP A 80 6.10 -10.89 4.06
C ASP A 80 4.94 -9.96 4.43
N CYS A 81 5.22 -8.71 4.83
CA CYS A 81 4.20 -7.84 5.43
C CYS A 81 3.13 -7.32 4.45
N LYS A 82 3.47 -7.13 3.16
CA LYS A 82 2.63 -6.49 2.14
C LYS A 82 2.14 -5.06 2.49
N LEU A 83 2.90 -4.34 3.32
CA LEU A 83 2.56 -3.01 3.81
C LEU A 83 3.62 -1.96 3.45
N GLY A 84 4.56 -2.27 2.56
CA GLY A 84 5.60 -1.33 2.13
C GLY A 84 6.73 -1.09 3.14
N VAL A 85 6.83 -1.86 4.23
CA VAL A 85 7.78 -1.55 5.33
C VAL A 85 8.85 -2.62 5.60
N CYS A 86 8.59 -3.91 5.31
CA CYS A 86 9.50 -5.00 5.73
C CYS A 86 10.71 -5.20 4.80
N MET A 87 10.73 -4.57 3.63
CA MET A 87 11.81 -4.67 2.62
C MET A 87 12.03 -6.07 2.00
N THR A 88 11.28 -7.11 2.40
CA THR A 88 11.35 -8.50 1.87
C THR A 88 10.82 -8.72 0.45
N CYS A 89 10.17 -7.72 -0.17
CA CYS A 89 9.73 -7.82 -1.58
C CYS A 89 10.45 -6.81 -2.50
N PRO A 90 11.79 -6.73 -2.47
CA PRO A 90 12.50 -5.69 -3.17
C PRO A 90 12.69 -6.03 -4.65
N ALA A 91 12.75 -5.00 -5.47
CA ALA A 91 13.05 -5.10 -6.89
C ALA A 91 13.81 -3.88 -7.39
N ARG A 92 14.45 -4.05 -8.54
CA ARG A 92 14.96 -3.00 -9.40
C ARG A 92 13.95 -2.70 -10.50
N LEU A 93 13.59 -1.44 -10.67
CA LEU A 93 12.89 -0.94 -11.84
C LEU A 93 13.92 -0.77 -12.97
N VAL A 94 13.86 -1.65 -13.96
CA VAL A 94 14.75 -1.66 -15.13
C VAL A 94 14.28 -0.63 -16.16
N SER A 95 12.96 -0.54 -16.37
CA SER A 95 12.33 0.48 -17.22
C SER A 95 10.87 0.68 -16.83
N GLY A 96 10.32 1.83 -17.22
CA GLY A 96 8.95 2.22 -16.91
C GLY A 96 8.90 3.12 -15.68
N GLU A 97 7.69 3.29 -15.14
CA GLU A 97 7.39 4.18 -14.03
C GLU A 97 6.41 3.50 -13.08
N VAL A 98 6.69 3.58 -11.79
CA VAL A 98 5.81 3.13 -10.72
C VAL A 98 5.61 4.25 -9.73
N ASP A 99 4.41 4.33 -9.18
CA ASP A 99 4.13 5.08 -7.96
C ASP A 99 4.36 4.14 -6.78
N GLN A 100 5.30 4.51 -5.91
CA GLN A 100 5.59 3.80 -4.67
C GLN A 100 5.53 4.71 -3.44
N SER A 101 4.67 5.73 -3.48
CA SER A 101 4.50 6.70 -2.40
C SER A 101 4.06 6.07 -1.07
N GLU A 102 3.51 4.85 -1.09
CA GLU A 102 3.15 4.08 0.11
C GLU A 102 4.31 3.26 0.70
N GLY A 103 5.45 3.17 -0.01
CA GLY A 103 6.63 2.43 0.41
C GLY A 103 7.52 3.22 1.37
N MET A 104 8.18 2.53 2.29
CA MET A 104 9.11 3.12 3.27
C MET A 104 10.57 2.95 2.83
N LEU A 105 10.89 3.41 1.62
CA LEU A 105 12.26 3.51 1.12
C LEU A 105 12.77 4.95 1.28
N SER A 106 14.08 5.13 1.42
CA SER A 106 14.69 6.45 1.35
C SER A 106 14.65 6.99 -0.08
N ASP A 107 14.57 8.31 -0.23
CA ASP A 107 14.50 8.95 -1.55
C ASP A 107 15.70 8.55 -2.44
N ASP A 108 16.90 8.50 -1.89
CA ASP A 108 18.11 8.05 -2.60
C ASP A 108 17.99 6.61 -3.15
N VAL A 109 17.36 5.72 -2.39
CA VAL A 109 17.14 4.33 -2.82
C VAL A 109 16.10 4.27 -3.94
N VAL A 110 15.03 5.06 -3.81
CA VAL A 110 14.01 5.23 -4.86
C VAL A 110 14.61 5.78 -6.15
N GLU A 111 15.40 6.86 -6.06
CA GLU A 111 16.07 7.50 -7.20
C GLU A 111 17.08 6.58 -7.89
N ARG A 112 17.72 5.68 -7.13
CA ARG A 112 18.56 4.62 -7.69
C ARG A 112 17.76 3.54 -8.42
N GLY A 113 16.43 3.62 -8.47
CA GLY A 113 15.55 2.72 -9.19
C GLY A 113 15.19 1.46 -8.41
N TYR A 114 15.29 1.49 -7.07
CA TYR A 114 14.81 0.40 -6.23
C TYR A 114 13.36 0.62 -5.83
N THR A 115 12.63 -0.48 -5.68
CA THR A 115 11.22 -0.43 -5.34
C THR A 115 10.76 -1.64 -4.52
N LEU A 116 9.63 -1.51 -3.83
CA LEU A 116 8.97 -2.60 -3.12
C LEU A 116 7.74 -3.03 -3.90
N LEU A 117 7.69 -4.28 -4.36
CA LEU A 117 6.58 -4.78 -5.18
C LEU A 117 5.22 -4.64 -4.51
N CYS A 118 5.18 -4.75 -3.17
CA CYS A 118 3.95 -4.61 -2.39
C CYS A 118 3.42 -3.18 -2.25
N ALA A 119 4.21 -2.19 -2.64
CA ALA A 119 3.82 -0.78 -2.62
C ALA A 119 3.99 -0.14 -4.02
N SER A 120 4.24 -0.93 -5.06
CA SER A 120 4.46 -0.43 -6.43
C SER A 120 3.17 -0.50 -7.24
N TYR A 121 2.66 0.64 -7.67
CA TYR A 121 1.55 0.79 -8.60
C TYR A 121 2.09 1.23 -9.97
N PRO A 122 1.85 0.49 -11.06
CA PRO A 122 2.39 0.85 -12.36
C PRO A 122 1.74 2.12 -12.90
N ARG A 123 2.56 2.97 -13.52
CA ARG A 123 2.16 4.21 -14.24
C ARG A 123 2.52 4.17 -15.72
N SER A 124 3.25 3.15 -16.15
CA SER A 124 3.51 2.78 -17.54
C SER A 124 3.80 1.28 -17.64
N ASP A 125 4.04 0.77 -18.85
CA ASP A 125 4.58 -0.58 -19.02
C ASP A 125 5.96 -0.67 -18.33
N CYS A 126 6.11 -1.66 -17.46
CA CYS A 126 7.28 -1.77 -16.58
C CYS A 126 8.08 -3.03 -16.89
N HIS A 127 9.38 -2.94 -16.70
CA HIS A 127 10.27 -4.09 -16.57
C HIS A 127 10.92 -4.00 -15.19
N ILE A 128 10.69 -4.99 -14.35
CA ILE A 128 11.24 -5.08 -13.00
C ILE A 128 12.01 -6.38 -12.82
N ARG A 129 13.06 -6.33 -12.00
CA ARG A 129 13.83 -7.51 -11.60
C ARG A 129 13.88 -7.61 -10.09
N THR A 130 13.41 -8.72 -9.55
CA THR A 130 13.53 -9.01 -8.11
C THR A 130 15.00 -9.06 -7.70
N ILE A 131 15.28 -8.60 -6.48
CA ILE A 131 16.63 -8.63 -5.90
C ILE A 131 16.61 -9.31 -4.52
N PRO A 132 17.76 -9.72 -3.97
CA PRO A 132 17.84 -10.20 -2.61
C PRO A 132 17.54 -9.10 -1.58
N GLU A 133 16.98 -9.47 -0.42
CA GLU A 133 16.67 -8.54 0.68
C GLU A 133 17.93 -7.84 1.20
N GLU A 134 19.04 -8.58 1.31
CA GLU A 134 20.31 -8.07 1.79
C GLU A 134 20.89 -6.95 0.90
N GLU A 135 20.62 -7.00 -0.42
CA GLU A 135 21.06 -5.97 -1.35
C GLU A 135 20.34 -4.65 -1.06
N LEU A 136 19.01 -4.69 -0.93
CA LEU A 136 18.22 -3.50 -0.62
C LEU A 136 18.57 -2.94 0.76
N LEU A 137 18.66 -3.80 1.77
CA LEU A 137 18.92 -3.38 3.15
C LEU A 137 20.28 -2.70 3.27
N SER A 138 21.31 -3.22 2.59
CA SER A 138 22.64 -2.61 2.56
C SER A 138 22.61 -1.18 2.00
N LEU A 139 21.81 -0.95 0.95
CA LEU A 139 21.68 0.37 0.34
C LEU A 139 20.88 1.34 1.24
N GLN A 140 19.78 0.87 1.82
CA GLN A 140 18.93 1.67 2.69
C GLN A 140 19.62 2.08 3.99
N LEU A 141 20.47 1.21 4.55
CA LEU A 141 21.29 1.55 5.73
C LEU A 141 22.43 2.50 5.38
N ALA A 142 22.99 2.40 4.18
CA ALA A 142 24.05 3.30 3.73
C ALA A 142 23.54 4.75 3.61
N THR A 143 22.31 4.96 3.15
CA THR A 143 21.70 6.29 2.98
C THR A 143 21.19 6.89 4.28
N ALA A 144 20.98 6.08 5.33
CA ALA A 144 20.52 6.57 6.63
C ALA A 144 21.63 7.19 7.51
N ASN A 145 22.91 7.06 7.11
CA ASN A 145 24.06 7.51 7.90
C ASN A 145 24.70 8.82 7.40
N ASP A 146 24.09 9.45 6.39
CA ASP A 146 24.44 10.81 5.92
C ASP A 146 23.51 11.87 6.58
#